data_AF-A0A2M7STL9-F1
#
_entry.id   AF-A0A2M7STL9-F1
#
_cell.length_a   1.000
_cell.length_b   1.000
_cell.length_c   1.000
_cell.angle_alpha   90.00
_cell.angle_beta   90.00
_cell.angle_gamma   90.00
#
_symmetry.space_group_name_H-M   'P 1'
#
loop_
_entity.id
_entity.type
_entity.pdbx_description
1 polymer ?
#
loop_
_entity_poly.entity_id
_entity_poly.type
_entity_poly.pdbx_seq_one_letter_code
_entity_poly.pdbx_strand_id
1 'polypeptide(L)'
;FAKLNFDFHPRAVRGWLKVAGFKVERTLTVSHFRLGFLKQWMPADILAGLDALFQPTGALFQLTPSVFVRCRAVGRDGIPPMVGRDNISSYFKCPECGHAPLKTVGRDSIPPTTGLKEKTGYLACPSCRRKWAVKEGIYDFREERNE
;
A
#
# COMPACT_ATOMS: atom_id res chain seq x y z
N PHE A 1 -11.14 -13.22 15.80
CA PHE A 1 -10.03 -12.66 15.03
C PHE A 1 -10.51 -12.31 13.62
N ALA A 2 -10.40 -11.06 13.20
CA ALA A 2 -10.77 -10.66 11.83
C ALA A 2 -9.69 -11.12 10.85
N LYS A 3 -10.08 -11.54 9.64
CA LYS A 3 -9.19 -12.07 8.57
C LYS A 3 -8.06 -11.12 8.15
N LEU A 4 -8.10 -9.85 8.59
CA LEU A 4 -7.16 -8.77 8.24
C LEU A 4 -6.32 -8.27 9.42
N ASN A 5 -6.25 -9.01 10.52
CA ASN A 5 -5.34 -8.67 11.62
C ASN A 5 -3.91 -9.11 11.26
N PHE A 6 -3.12 -8.19 10.73
CA PHE A 6 -1.70 -8.43 10.46
C PHE A 6 -0.84 -8.18 11.70
N ASP A 7 0.10 -9.08 11.94
CA ASP A 7 1.14 -8.89 12.94
C ASP A 7 2.23 -7.97 12.36
N PHE A 8 2.23 -6.70 12.76
CA PHE A 8 3.24 -5.73 12.34
C PHE A 8 4.52 -5.80 13.17
N HIS A 9 4.69 -6.82 14.02
CA HIS A 9 5.94 -7.04 14.74
C HIS A 9 7.11 -7.17 13.74
N PRO A 10 8.26 -6.51 13.96
CA PRO A 10 9.38 -6.48 13.00
C PRO A 10 9.85 -7.87 12.53
N ARG A 11 9.70 -8.90 13.39
CA ARG A 11 10.01 -10.29 13.04
C ARG A 11 9.09 -10.85 11.95
N ALA A 12 7.78 -10.58 12.02
CA ALA A 12 6.82 -11.03 11.02
C ALA A 12 7.04 -10.34 9.67
N VAL A 13 7.21 -9.01 9.69
CA VAL A 13 7.49 -8.20 8.50
C VAL A 13 8.76 -8.66 7.79
N ARG A 14 9.85 -8.94 8.52
CA ARG A 14 11.08 -9.50 7.93
C ARG A 14 10.87 -10.87 7.29
N GLY A 15 10.04 -11.71 7.90
CA GLY A 15 9.63 -13.00 7.32
C GLY A 15 8.96 -12.82 5.96
N TRP A 16 7.98 -11.92 5.88
CA TRP A 16 7.28 -11.61 4.63
C TRP A 16 8.21 -11.02 3.56
N LEU A 17 9.10 -10.09 3.94
CA LEU A 17 10.09 -9.52 3.02
C LEU A 17 11.00 -10.59 2.43
N LYS A 18 11.45 -11.55 3.26
CA LYS A 18 12.28 -12.67 2.80
C LYS A 18 11.52 -13.57 1.81
N VAL A 19 10.26 -13.93 2.14
CA VAL A 19 9.41 -14.75 1.25
C VAL A 19 9.14 -14.04 -0.07
N ALA A 20 8.98 -12.71 -0.04
CA ALA A 20 8.77 -11.89 -1.23
C ALA A 20 10.06 -11.59 -2.02
N GLY A 21 11.21 -12.21 -1.68
CA GLY A 21 12.46 -12.04 -2.43
C GLY A 21 13.18 -10.71 -2.18
N PHE A 22 12.93 -10.06 -1.04
CA PHE A 22 13.63 -8.84 -0.66
C PHE A 22 14.80 -9.12 0.30
N LYS A 23 15.94 -8.50 0.00
CA LYS A 23 17.07 -8.37 0.92
C LYS A 23 16.95 -7.05 1.67
N VAL A 24 16.87 -7.12 2.99
CA VAL A 24 16.95 -5.93 3.85
C VAL A 24 18.39 -5.44 3.87
N GLU A 25 18.60 -4.17 3.55
CA GLU A 25 19.94 -3.56 3.51
C GLU A 25 20.20 -2.61 4.66
N ARG A 26 19.15 -1.90 5.12
CA ARG A 26 19.27 -0.94 6.21
C ARG A 26 17.98 -0.92 7.02
N THR A 27 18.12 -0.76 8.33
CA THR A 27 17.00 -0.57 9.25
C THR A 27 17.24 0.74 10.00
N LEU A 28 16.21 1.59 10.07
CA LEU A 28 16.20 2.83 10.83
C LEU A 28 15.03 2.78 11.81
N THR A 29 15.28 3.10 13.08
CA THR A 29 14.23 3.33 14.06
C THR A 29 13.83 4.79 14.03
N VAL A 30 12.53 5.09 14.11
CA VAL A 30 12.03 6.46 14.10
C VAL A 30 11.01 6.64 15.20
N SER A 31 10.73 7.90 15.55
CA SER A 31 9.75 8.25 16.58
C SER A 31 10.18 7.86 18.00
N HIS A 32 11.48 7.94 18.32
CA HIS A 32 11.99 7.72 19.68
C HIS A 32 11.36 8.70 20.69
N PHE A 33 11.06 9.91 20.22
CA PHE A 33 10.52 11.01 21.02
C PHE A 33 9.01 11.19 20.87
N ARG A 34 8.26 10.11 20.61
CA ARG A 34 6.79 10.13 20.50
C ARG A 34 6.10 10.18 21.88
N LEU A 35 6.55 11.11 22.73
CA LEU A 35 5.99 11.37 24.05
C LEU A 35 5.23 12.69 23.99
N GLY A 36 3.95 12.68 24.40
CA GLY A 36 3.08 13.86 24.33
C GLY A 36 3.64 15.06 25.08
N PHE A 37 4.23 14.81 26.26
CA PHE A 37 4.85 15.84 27.09
C PHE A 37 6.01 16.54 26.38
N LEU A 38 6.92 15.79 25.75
CA LEU A 38 8.15 16.37 25.18
C LEU A 38 7.88 17.37 24.05
N LYS A 39 6.77 17.17 23.31
CA LYS A 39 6.32 18.07 22.25
C LYS A 39 5.81 19.42 22.76
N GLN A 40 5.45 19.53 24.03
CA GLN A 40 5.00 20.79 24.64
C GLN A 40 6.17 21.70 25.03
N TRP A 41 7.36 21.13 25.25
CA TRP A 41 8.52 21.86 25.78
C TRP A 41 9.68 22.01 24.79
N MET A 42 9.71 21.21 23.71
CA MET A 42 10.81 21.22 22.76
C MET A 42 10.35 21.55 21.33
N PRO A 43 11.09 22.44 20.62
CA PRO A 43 10.89 22.67 19.18
C PRO A 43 10.98 21.38 18.37
N ALA A 44 10.14 21.26 17.35
CA ALA A 44 10.06 20.07 16.50
C ALA A 44 11.40 19.73 15.81
N ASP A 45 12.15 20.74 15.39
CA ASP A 45 13.42 20.54 14.68
C ASP A 45 14.49 19.90 15.58
N ILE A 46 14.51 20.24 16.87
CA ILE A 46 15.43 19.62 17.84
C ILE A 46 15.05 18.15 18.03
N LEU A 47 13.75 17.87 18.18
CA LEU A 47 13.27 16.49 18.32
C LEU A 47 13.56 15.66 17.07
N ALA A 48 13.41 16.24 15.87
CA ALA A 48 13.74 15.60 14.61
C ALA A 48 15.25 15.35 14.47
N GLY A 49 16.08 16.31 14.85
CA GLY A 49 17.54 16.18 14.85
C GLY A 49 18.04 15.08 15.81
N LEU A 50 17.48 15.04 17.02
CA LEU A 50 17.76 13.97 17.97
C LEU A 50 17.27 12.62 17.44
N ASP A 51 16.06 12.53 16.87
CA ASP A 51 15.55 11.29 16.29
C ASP A 51 16.47 10.78 15.15
N ALA A 52 16.97 11.68 14.31
CA ALA A 52 17.94 11.37 13.24
C ALA A 52 19.27 10.84 13.77
N LEU A 53 19.74 11.34 14.92
CA LEU A 53 20.95 10.83 15.59
C LEU A 53 20.76 9.40 16.08
N PHE A 54 19.57 9.05 16.59
CA PHE A 54 19.26 7.71 17.09
C PHE A 54 18.87 6.72 15.99
N GLN A 55 18.40 7.17 14.83
CA GLN A 55 17.97 6.31 13.70
C GLN A 55 18.92 5.14 13.37
N PRO A 56 20.26 5.32 13.28
CA PRO A 56 21.20 4.25 12.96
C PRO A 56 21.24 3.13 14.01
N THR A 57 20.87 3.42 15.27
CA THR A 57 20.83 2.43 16.36
C THR A 57 19.74 1.36 16.15
N GLY A 58 18.82 1.58 15.21
CA GLY A 58 17.74 0.65 14.88
C GLY A 58 18.18 -0.71 14.36
N ALA A 59 19.43 -0.85 13.90
CA ALA A 59 20.00 -2.16 13.59
C ALA A 59 20.26 -3.01 14.85
N LEU A 60 20.47 -2.37 16.00
CA LEU A 60 20.82 -3.00 17.27
C LEU A 60 19.59 -3.15 18.18
N PHE A 61 18.77 -2.09 18.30
CA PHE A 61 17.62 -2.06 19.20
C PHE A 61 16.40 -1.45 18.49
N GLN A 62 15.27 -2.15 18.45
CA GLN A 62 14.01 -1.70 17.82
C GLN A 62 12.94 -1.39 18.85
N LEU A 63 13.31 -0.61 19.86
CA LEU A 63 12.42 -0.19 20.94
C LEU A 63 11.67 1.11 20.58
N THR A 64 11.22 1.22 19.32
CA THR A 64 10.50 2.41 18.82
C THR A 64 9.14 2.06 18.26
N PRO A 65 8.19 3.01 18.26
CA PRO A 65 6.86 2.81 17.69
C PRO A 65 6.86 2.57 16.18
N SER A 66 7.94 2.90 15.47
CA SER A 66 8.02 2.82 14.01
C SER A 66 9.43 2.51 13.55
N VAL A 67 9.53 1.70 12.49
CA VAL A 67 10.79 1.23 11.90
C VAL A 67 10.70 1.35 10.39
N PHE A 68 11.72 1.92 9.77
CA PHE A 68 11.88 1.93 8.32
C PHE A 68 12.94 0.92 7.90
N VAL A 69 12.66 0.18 6.82
CA VAL A 69 13.58 -0.79 6.25
C VAL A 69 13.81 -0.46 4.78
N ARG A 70 15.09 -0.29 4.41
CA ARG A 70 15.49 -0.22 3.01
C ARG A 70 15.68 -1.64 2.51
N CYS A 71 14.95 -2.00 1.46
CA CYS A 71 14.98 -3.33 0.87
C CYS A 71 15.37 -3.25 -0.60
N ARG A 72 16.15 -4.24 -1.05
CA ARG A 72 16.45 -4.47 -2.46
C ARG A 72 15.86 -5.80 -2.88
N ALA A 73 15.13 -5.82 -3.98
CA ALA A 73 14.65 -7.06 -4.56
C ALA A 73 15.85 -7.89 -5.08
N VAL A 74 15.96 -9.13 -4.65
CA VAL A 74 17.01 -10.08 -5.03
C VAL A 74 16.33 -11.32 -5.61
N GLY A 75 16.64 -11.61 -6.88
CA GLY A 75 15.93 -12.62 -7.66
C GLY A 75 14.87 -11.98 -8.55
N ARG A 76 15.25 -11.61 -9.78
CA ARG A 76 14.27 -11.24 -10.82
C ARG A 76 13.41 -12.44 -11.22
N ASP A 77 13.88 -13.65 -10.93
CA ASP A 77 13.25 -14.91 -11.36
C ASP A 77 12.01 -15.29 -10.54
N GLY A 78 11.74 -14.58 -9.42
CA GLY A 78 10.60 -14.86 -8.52
C GLY A 78 9.62 -13.70 -8.33
N ILE A 79 9.89 -12.53 -8.92
CA ILE A 79 8.91 -11.43 -8.94
C ILE A 79 8.03 -11.72 -10.16
N PRO A 80 6.75 -12.11 -9.98
CA PRO A 80 5.86 -12.25 -11.12
C PRO A 80 5.91 -10.93 -11.91
N PRO A 81 6.06 -10.98 -13.24
CA PRO A 81 6.08 -9.77 -14.07
C PRO A 81 4.91 -8.90 -13.64
N MET A 82 5.14 -7.61 -13.36
CA MET A 82 4.10 -6.71 -12.82
C MET A 82 2.80 -6.90 -13.60
N VAL A 83 1.88 -7.65 -13.01
CA VAL A 83 0.59 -7.95 -13.61
C VAL A 83 -0.16 -6.63 -13.58
N GLY A 84 -0.41 -6.03 -14.75
CA GLY A 84 -1.18 -4.78 -14.82
C GLY A 84 -0.39 -3.51 -15.12
N ARG A 85 0.78 -3.59 -15.74
CA ARG A 85 1.45 -2.40 -16.30
C ARG A 85 0.54 -1.63 -17.27
N ASP A 86 -0.29 -2.36 -18.02
CA ASP A 86 -1.17 -1.78 -19.05
C ASP A 86 -2.64 -1.71 -18.62
N ASN A 87 -3.03 -2.44 -17.57
CA ASN A 87 -4.42 -2.48 -17.12
C ASN A 87 -4.55 -2.67 -15.61
N ILE A 88 -4.93 -1.60 -14.94
CA ILE A 88 -5.16 -1.55 -13.49
C ILE A 88 -6.28 -2.50 -13.02
N SER A 89 -7.17 -2.93 -13.92
CA SER A 89 -8.26 -3.86 -13.60
C SER A 89 -7.76 -5.24 -13.17
N SER A 90 -6.51 -5.57 -13.54
CA SER A 90 -5.85 -6.82 -13.16
C SER A 90 -5.44 -6.91 -11.68
N TYR A 91 -5.36 -5.77 -10.97
CA TYR A 91 -5.09 -5.75 -9.53
C TYR A 91 -6.35 -5.96 -8.68
N PHE A 92 -7.55 -5.90 -9.28
CA PHE A 92 -8.80 -5.94 -8.53
C PHE A 92 -9.47 -7.32 -8.56
N LYS A 93 -10.10 -7.65 -7.43
CA LYS A 93 -10.90 -8.85 -7.19
C LYS A 93 -12.29 -8.43 -6.73
N CYS A 94 -13.33 -9.11 -7.18
CA CYS A 94 -14.69 -8.85 -6.72
C CYS A 94 -14.79 -9.14 -5.20
N PRO A 95 -15.24 -8.20 -4.37
CA PRO A 95 -15.37 -8.44 -2.92
C PRO A 95 -16.41 -9.52 -2.59
N GLU A 96 -17.38 -9.75 -3.49
CA GLU A 96 -18.53 -10.64 -3.25
C GLU A 96 -18.25 -12.10 -3.62
N CYS A 97 -17.77 -12.33 -4.85
CA CYS A 97 -17.50 -13.70 -5.33
C CYS A 97 -16.01 -14.06 -5.36
N GLY A 98 -15.13 -13.08 -5.11
CA GLY A 98 -13.70 -13.28 -5.15
C GLY A 98 -13.10 -13.54 -6.54
N HIS A 99 -13.83 -13.33 -7.62
CA HIS A 99 -13.31 -13.45 -8.97
C HIS A 99 -12.32 -12.32 -9.30
N ALA A 100 -11.21 -12.65 -9.95
CA ALA A 100 -10.24 -11.72 -10.52
C ALA A 100 -9.75 -12.26 -11.87
N PRO A 101 -9.40 -11.41 -12.84
CA PRO A 101 -9.45 -9.94 -12.79
C PRO A 101 -10.85 -9.37 -13.07
N LEU A 102 -11.09 -8.11 -12.67
CA LEU A 102 -12.30 -7.38 -13.06
C LEU A 102 -12.13 -6.73 -14.44
N LYS A 103 -13.25 -6.46 -15.13
CA LYS A 103 -13.24 -5.76 -16.42
C LYS A 103 -13.62 -4.30 -16.24
N THR A 104 -12.79 -3.38 -16.71
CA THR A 104 -13.18 -1.96 -16.79
C THR A 104 -14.15 -1.77 -17.94
N VAL A 105 -15.26 -1.08 -17.69
CA VAL A 105 -16.26 -0.73 -18.69
C VAL A 105 -16.51 0.78 -18.64
N GLY A 106 -16.52 1.42 -19.82
CA GLY A 106 -16.72 2.86 -19.95
C GLY A 106 -15.44 3.71 -19.85
N ARG A 107 -14.25 3.10 -19.94
CA ARG A 107 -12.96 3.83 -19.86
C ARG A 107 -12.07 3.69 -21.10
N ASP A 108 -12.60 3.14 -22.19
CA ASP A 108 -11.86 2.90 -23.42
C ASP A 108 -12.27 3.97 -24.45
N SER A 109 -11.55 5.11 -24.48
CA SER A 109 -11.37 5.99 -25.67
C SER A 109 -10.86 7.41 -25.39
N ILE A 110 -10.57 7.85 -24.15
CA ILE A 110 -10.14 9.24 -23.92
C ILE A 110 -8.66 9.30 -23.48
N PRO A 111 -7.75 9.78 -24.35
CA PRO A 111 -6.35 10.03 -24.02
C PRO A 111 -6.18 10.92 -22.77
N PRO A 112 -5.02 10.92 -22.11
CA PRO A 112 -4.79 11.69 -20.88
C PRO A 112 -4.83 13.23 -21.06
N THR A 113 -5.05 13.74 -22.27
CA THR A 113 -4.70 15.12 -22.65
C THR A 113 -5.86 16.12 -22.69
N THR A 114 -7.11 15.73 -22.42
CA THR A 114 -8.23 16.68 -22.44
C THR A 114 -8.92 16.76 -21.09
N GLY A 115 -8.71 17.89 -20.42
CA GLY A 115 -9.45 18.26 -19.20
C GLY A 115 -10.94 18.40 -19.49
N LEU A 116 -11.76 17.95 -18.54
CA LEU A 116 -13.22 18.06 -18.51
C LEU A 116 -14.02 17.19 -19.49
N LYS A 117 -14.15 15.89 -19.16
CA LYS A 117 -15.43 15.17 -19.20
C LYS A 117 -15.48 14.20 -18.02
N GLU A 118 -16.58 14.14 -17.29
CA GLU A 118 -16.80 13.23 -16.16
C GLU A 118 -16.51 11.77 -16.60
N LYS A 119 -15.32 11.26 -16.27
CA LYS A 119 -14.91 9.88 -16.52
C LYS A 119 -15.61 8.96 -15.53
N THR A 120 -16.92 8.74 -15.68
CA THR A 120 -17.64 7.72 -14.92
C THR A 120 -17.42 6.37 -15.57
N GLY A 121 -16.63 5.51 -14.90
CA GLY A 121 -16.41 4.14 -15.31
C GLY A 121 -16.98 3.18 -14.27
N TYR A 122 -17.01 1.88 -14.58
CA TYR A 122 -17.25 0.85 -13.57
C TYR A 122 -16.38 -0.38 -13.82
N LEU A 123 -16.10 -1.12 -12.76
CA LEU A 123 -15.52 -2.44 -12.83
C LEU A 123 -16.63 -3.48 -12.80
N ALA A 124 -16.77 -4.26 -13.86
CA ALA A 124 -17.72 -5.36 -13.96
C ALA A 124 -17.03 -6.69 -13.60
N CYS A 125 -17.68 -7.47 -12.75
CA CYS A 125 -17.27 -8.84 -12.48
C CYS A 125 -17.86 -9.80 -13.53
N PRO A 126 -17.06 -10.52 -14.33
CA PRO A 126 -17.59 -11.46 -15.32
C PRO A 126 -18.20 -12.71 -14.69
N SER A 127 -17.92 -13.02 -13.42
CA SER A 127 -18.45 -14.20 -12.74
C SER A 127 -19.82 -13.95 -12.10
N CYS A 128 -19.96 -12.91 -11.28
CA CYS A 128 -21.22 -12.62 -10.58
C CYS A 128 -22.02 -11.46 -11.19
N ARG A 129 -21.54 -10.85 -12.28
CA ARG A 129 -22.14 -9.73 -13.02
C ARG A 129 -22.31 -8.40 -12.25
N ARG A 130 -21.88 -8.35 -10.98
CA ARG A 130 -21.90 -7.12 -10.17
C ARG A 130 -20.98 -6.04 -10.73
N LYS A 131 -21.34 -4.78 -10.49
CA LYS A 131 -20.65 -3.58 -10.98
C LYS A 131 -20.20 -2.69 -9.83
N TRP A 132 -18.97 -2.19 -9.91
CA TRP A 132 -18.36 -1.33 -8.89
C TRP A 132 -18.03 0.03 -9.50
N ALA A 133 -18.45 1.11 -8.86
CA ALA A 133 -18.31 2.45 -9.43
C ALA A 133 -16.85 2.90 -9.45
N VAL A 134 -16.48 3.65 -10.49
CA VAL A 134 -15.23 4.39 -10.54
C VAL A 134 -15.55 5.86 -10.76
N LYS A 135 -15.30 6.66 -9.72
CA LYS A 135 -15.57 8.10 -9.68
C LYS A 135 -14.23 8.82 -9.56
N GLU A 136 -13.87 9.62 -10.56
CA GLU A 136 -12.62 10.42 -10.54
C GLU A 136 -11.35 9.58 -10.29
N GLY A 137 -11.33 8.33 -10.77
CA GLY A 137 -10.22 7.40 -10.54
C GLY A 137 -10.24 6.68 -9.19
N ILE A 138 -11.20 6.98 -8.31
CA ILE A 138 -11.46 6.27 -7.06
C ILE A 138 -12.34 5.06 -7.36
N TYR A 139 -11.88 3.86 -6.98
CA TYR A 139 -12.61 2.60 -7.13
C TYR A 139 -13.40 2.34 -5.84
N ASP A 140 -14.73 2.35 -5.93
CA ASP A 140 -15.61 2.12 -4.79
C ASP A 140 -16.16 0.69 -4.80
N PHE A 141 -15.75 -0.09 -3.81
CA PHE A 141 -16.18 -1.48 -3.58
C PHE A 141 -17.16 -1.63 -2.42
N ARG A 142 -17.66 -0.52 -1.86
CA ARG A 142 -18.58 -0.55 -0.70
C ARG A 142 -20.01 -0.81 -1.12
N GLU A 143 -20.43 -0.21 -2.24
CA GLU A 143 -21.79 -0.29 -2.74
C GLU A 143 -21.78 -0.75 -4.19
N GLU A 144 -22.60 -1.75 -4.49
CA GLU A 144 -22.84 -2.17 -5.86
C GLU A 144 -23.56 -1.05 -6.61
N ARG A 145 -23.14 -0.80 -7.86
CA ARG A 145 -23.88 0.08 -8.74
C ARG A 145 -25.17 -0.61 -9.19
N ASN A 146 -26.25 -0.34 -8.46
CA ASN A 146 -27.62 -0.49 -8.97
C ASN A 146 -27.82 0.58 -10.04
N GLU A 147 -28.43 0.20 -11.16
CA GLU A 147 -28.45 0.89 -12.46
C GLU A 147 -28.41 2.43 -12.44
#